data_AF-A0A5J5ML44-F1
#
_entry.id   AF-A0A5J5ML44-F1
#
_cell.length_a   1.000
_cell.length_b   1.000
_cell.length_c   1.000
_cell.angle_alpha   90.00
_cell.angle_beta   90.00
_cell.angle_gamma   90.00
#
_symmetry.space_group_name_H-M   'P 1'
#
loop_
_entity.id
_entity.type
_entity.pdbx_description
1 polymer ?
#
loop_
_entity_poly.entity_id
_entity_poly.type
_entity_poly.pdbx_seq_one_letter_code
_entity_poly.pdbx_strand_id
1 'polypeptide(L)' 'GTTYIFSKGGGQITYKWPPNDRPSTRADRLAIGFSTVQKEAVLVRVDSSSGLGDYLELHIVSTSKIKILLLAFTASFL' A
#
# COMPACT_ATOMS: atom_id res chain seq x y z
N GLY A 1 13.95 -9.95 -11.01
CA GLY A 1 13.04 -8.91 -10.46
C GLY A 1 13.84 -7.66 -10.13
N THR A 2 13.16 -6.55 -9.87
CA THR A 2 13.79 -5.29 -9.44
C THR A 2 13.79 -5.22 -7.92
N THR A 3 14.90 -4.79 -7.31
CA THR A 3 15.05 -4.73 -5.84
C THR A 3 15.47 -3.34 -5.42
N TYR A 4 14.89 -2.84 -4.32
CA TYR A 4 15.23 -1.56 -3.71
C TYR A 4 15.65 -1.77 -2.26
N ILE A 5 16.60 -0.96 -1.79
CA ILE A 5 17.08 -0.98 -0.41
C ILE A 5 16.72 0.36 0.24
N PHE A 6 15.94 0.30 1.31
CA PHE A 6 15.60 1.46 2.14
C PHE A 6 16.50 1.46 3.37
N SER A 7 17.48 2.37 3.37
CA SER A 7 18.45 2.50 4.46
C SER A 7 17.90 3.27 5.67
N LYS A 8 18.73 3.46 6.69
CA LYS A 8 18.42 4.31 7.84
C LYS A 8 18.00 5.71 7.37
N GLY A 9 16.88 6.20 7.89
CA GLY A 9 16.22 7.44 7.41
C GLY A 9 14.99 7.18 6.53
N GLY A 10 14.83 5.95 6.04
CA GLY A 10 13.70 5.55 5.21
C GLY A 10 13.81 6.07 3.77
N GLY A 11 12.72 5.94 3.04
CA GLY A 11 12.59 6.43 1.67
C GLY A 11 11.21 6.09 1.13
N GLN A 12 10.85 6.68 0.00
CA GLN A 12 9.54 6.49 -0.61
C GLN A 12 9.68 6.40 -2.13
N ILE A 13 9.01 5.40 -2.70
CA ILE A 13 8.80 5.31 -4.15
C ILE A 13 7.31 5.56 -4.36
N THR A 14 6.99 6.57 -5.16
CA THR A 14 5.61 6.95 -5.44
C THR A 14 5.30 6.72 -6.90
N TYR A 15 4.26 5.93 -7.15
CA TYR A 15 3.60 5.87 -8.44
C TYR A 15 2.28 6.63 -8.35
N LYS A 16 2.01 7.51 -9.32
CA LYS A 16 0.78 8.28 -9.39
C LYS A 16 0.11 8.01 -10.73
N TRP A 17 -1.10 7.45 -10.68
CA TRP A 17 -1.93 7.31 -11.86
C TRP A 17 -2.24 8.70 -12.47
N PRO A 18 -2.20 8.83 -13.80
CA PRO A 18 -2.82 9.96 -14.48
C PRO A 18 -4.26 10.16 -14.00
N PRO A 19 -4.77 11.42 -13.91
CA PRO A 19 -6.10 11.70 -13.38
C PRO A 19 -7.23 10.88 -14.02
N ASN A 20 -7.14 10.61 -15.33
CA ASN A 20 -8.18 9.92 -16.09
C ASN A 20 -8.02 8.39 -16.13
N ASP A 21 -6.89 7.86 -15.65
CA ASP A 21 -6.57 6.43 -15.71
C ASP A 21 -6.63 5.77 -14.32
N ARG A 22 -7.28 6.42 -13.35
CA ARG A 22 -7.41 5.88 -11.99
C ARG A 22 -8.34 4.66 -12.00
N PRO A 23 -7.84 3.46 -11.65
CA PRO A 23 -8.66 2.27 -11.70
C PRO A 23 -9.64 2.21 -10.51
N SER A 24 -10.80 1.60 -10.76
CA SER A 24 -11.72 1.13 -9.71
C SER A 24 -11.92 -0.37 -9.87
N THR A 25 -11.50 -1.13 -8.87
CA THR A 25 -11.43 -2.59 -8.91
C THR A 25 -12.41 -3.20 -7.93
N ARG A 26 -12.97 -4.38 -8.27
CA ARG A 26 -13.77 -5.20 -7.33
C ARG A 26 -12.93 -6.20 -6.55
N ALA A 27 -11.72 -6.48 -7.03
CA ALA A 27 -10.77 -7.41 -6.44
C ALA A 27 -9.35 -6.96 -6.79
N ASP A 28 -8.47 -6.97 -5.79
CA ASP A 28 -7.07 -6.56 -5.92
C ASP A 28 -6.14 -7.74 -5.67
N ARG A 29 -4.99 -7.73 -6.34
CA ARG A 29 -3.88 -8.66 -6.09
C ARG A 29 -2.61 -7.86 -5.88
N LEU A 30 -1.99 -8.01 -4.73
CA LEU A 30 -0.71 -7.38 -4.38
C LEU A 30 0.29 -8.46 -3.97
N ALA A 31 1.48 -8.42 -4.56
CA ALA A 31 2.59 -9.31 -4.21
C ALA A 31 3.90 -8.52 -4.16
N ILE A 32 4.67 -8.71 -3.09
CA ILE A 32 5.98 -8.10 -2.89
C ILE A 32 6.87 -9.05 -2.09
N GLY A 33 8.13 -9.19 -2.50
CA GLY A 33 9.17 -9.82 -1.69
C GLY A 33 9.86 -8.76 -0.84
N PHE A 34 9.98 -8.98 0.46
CA PHE A 34 10.66 -8.07 1.37
C PHE A 34 11.48 -8.82 2.43
N SER A 35 12.47 -8.15 3.00
CA SER A 35 13.26 -8.64 4.14
C SER A 35 13.55 -7.46 5.05
N THR A 36 13.28 -7.61 6.34
CA THR A 36 13.49 -6.55 7.33
C THR A 36 13.59 -7.13 8.75
N VAL A 37 14.27 -6.40 9.62
CA VAL A 37 14.32 -6.66 11.08
C VAL A 37 13.41 -5.69 11.87
N GLN A 38 12.74 -4.76 11.18
CA GLN A 38 11.84 -3.80 11.81
C GLN A 38 10.56 -4.48 12.29
N LYS A 39 10.11 -4.12 13.50
CA LYS A 39 8.88 -4.67 14.10
C LYS A 39 7.61 -4.00 13.60
N GLU A 40 7.74 -2.76 13.14
CA GLU A 40 6.64 -1.93 12.64
C GLU A 40 7.12 -1.15 11.43
N ALA A 41 6.42 -1.27 10.31
CA ALA A 41 6.72 -0.57 9.07
C ALA A 41 5.54 -0.63 8.11
N VAL A 42 5.30 0.45 7.37
CA VAL A 42 4.42 0.44 6.18
C VAL A 42 5.27 0.08 4.97
N LEU A 43 4.89 -0.98 4.25
CA LEU A 43 5.64 -1.47 3.08
C LEU A 43 5.05 -0.94 1.77
N VAL A 44 3.72 -0.98 1.66
CA VAL A 44 2.98 -0.53 0.48
C VAL A 44 1.69 0.12 0.94
N ARG A 45 1.34 1.25 0.32
CA ARG A 45 0.06 1.91 0.51
C ARG A 45 -0.48 2.36 -0.84
N VAL A 46 -1.77 2.10 -1.08
CA VAL A 46 -2.52 2.56 -2.24
C VAL A 46 -3.65 3.41 -1.72
N ASP A 47 -3.58 4.72 -1.99
CA ASP A 47 -4.61 5.66 -1.61
C ASP A 47 -5.55 5.94 -2.79
N SER A 48 -6.83 6.05 -2.49
CA SER A 48 -7.83 6.58 -3.42
C SER A 48 -7.66 8.09 -3.65
N SER A 49 -8.49 8.64 -4.54
CA SER A 49 -8.55 10.09 -4.77
C SER A 49 -8.87 10.83 -3.48
N SER A 50 -8.35 12.05 -3.35
CA SER A 50 -8.67 12.96 -2.22
C SER A 50 -10.18 13.06 -2.00
N GLY A 51 -10.63 12.83 -0.77
CA GLY A 51 -12.04 12.93 -0.37
C GLY A 51 -12.80 11.59 -0.30
N LEU A 52 -12.24 10.50 -0.85
CA LEU A 52 -12.88 9.18 -0.81
C LEU A 52 -12.54 8.39 0.46
N GLY A 53 -11.33 8.55 1.00
CA GLY A 53 -10.91 7.91 2.26
C GLY A 53 -10.54 6.43 2.14
N ASP A 54 -10.81 5.79 1.01
CA ASP A 54 -10.46 4.39 0.75
C ASP A 54 -8.95 4.21 0.58
N TYR A 55 -8.40 3.18 1.20
CA TYR A 55 -7.02 2.78 0.98
C TYR A 55 -6.78 1.29 1.24
N LEU A 56 -5.74 0.78 0.60
CA LEU A 56 -5.14 -0.52 0.88
C LEU A 56 -3.75 -0.30 1.46
N GLU A 57 -3.45 -0.91 2.61
CA GLU A 57 -2.14 -0.82 3.24
C GLU A 57 -1.60 -2.21 3.63
N LEU A 58 -0.35 -2.46 3.26
CA LEU A 58 0.43 -3.60 3.70
C LEU A 58 1.46 -3.11 4.73
N HIS A 59 1.35 -3.57 5.97
CA HIS A 59 2.26 -3.19 7.03
C HIS A 59 2.66 -4.37 7.92
N ILE A 60 3.73 -4.18 8.68
CA ILE A 60 4.20 -5.09 9.73
C ILE A 60 3.71 -4.53 11.07
N VAL A 61 3.10 -5.37 11.91
CA VAL A 61 2.71 -5.02 13.28
C VAL A 61 3.62 -5.75 14.28
N SER A 62 3.92 -5.10 15.41
CA SER A 62 4.89 -5.43 16.49
C SER A 62 5.11 -6.89 16.89
N THR A 63 4.26 -7.82 16.48
CA THR A 63 4.31 -9.25 16.77
C THR A 63 4.93 -10.10 15.65
N SER A 64 5.73 -9.51 14.74
CA SER A 64 6.30 -10.20 13.56
C SER A 64 5.23 -10.79 12.64
N LYS A 65 4.01 -10.25 12.68
CA LYS A 65 2.91 -10.64 11.82
C LYS A 65 2.78 -9.63 10.70
N ILE A 66 2.70 -10.14 9.47
CA ILE A 66 2.31 -9.35 8.31
C ILE A 66 0.80 -9.14 8.42
N LYS A 67 0.37 -7.90 8.40
CA LYS A 67 -1.05 -7.56 8.38
C LYS A 67 -1.35 -6.78 7.11
N ILE A 68 -2.35 -7.25 6.38
CA ILE A 68 -2.96 -6.48 5.31
C ILE A 68 -4.17 -5.82 5.94
N LEU A 69 -4.22 -4.49 5.87
CA LEU A 69 -5.39 -3.71 6.26
C LEU A 69 -5.99 -3.10 5.00
N LEU A 70 -7.19 -3.54 4.65
CA LEU A 70 -8.01 -2.91 3.66
C LEU A 70 -9.09 -2.10 4.40
N LEU A 71 -9.03 -0.78 4.31
CA LEU A 71 -10.16 0.08 4.67
C LEU A 71 -10.84 0.50 3.37
N ALA A 72 -11.79 -0.33 2.95
CA ALA A 72 -12.75 0.03 1.93
C ALA A 72 -14.00 0.54 2.66
N PHE A 73 -14.23 1.85 2.65
CA PHE A 73 -15.60 2.31 2.63
C PHE A 73 -16.10 2.04 1.22
N THR A 74 -17.33 1.60 1.07
CA THR A 74 -17.91 1.43 -0.26
C THR A 74 -18.09 2.82 -0.88
N ALA A 75 -17.08 3.36 -1.56
CA ALA A 75 -17.35 4.34 -2.60
C ALA A 75 -18.02 3.56 -3.71
N SER A 76 -19.36 3.55 -3.68
CA SER A 76 -20.19 3.09 -4.78
C SER A 76 -19.59 3.55 -6.11
N PHE A 77 -19.57 2.62 -7.06
CA PHE A 77 -19.28 2.91 -8.46
C PHE A 77 -20.14 4.09 -8.93
N LEU A 78 -19.48 5.18 -9.34
CA LEU A 78 -20.05 6.37 -10.00
C LEU A 78 -20.92 7.29 -9.13
#